data_AF-A0ABF7PV10-F1
#
_entry.id   AF-A0ABF7PV10-F1
#
_cell.length_a   1.000
_cell.length_b   1.000
_cell.length_c   1.000
_cell.angle_alpha   90.00
_cell.angle_beta   90.00
_cell.angle_gamma   90.00
#
_symmetry.space_group_name_H-M   'P 1'
#
loop_
_entity.id
_entity.type
_entity.pdbx_description
1 polymer ?
#
loop_
_entity_poly.entity_id
_entity_poly.type
_entity_poly.pdbx_seq_one_letter_code
_entity_poly.pdbx_strand_id
1 'polypeptide(L)'
;MEAGLVIVIEGLIGVGKTTLGHVLSKEFNIPFYSELNNEFTLSMLDKFYKDKSRWAFLVQINFLNERFKLIKSIFKTKGGILDRSIYGDRVFASLLNDSGYISNDEYKIYLDLLDNMLEHSQKPVLMIYLDCSVDEAERRIKNRNRSFETGIPREYLEGLNEKYLSWYDSYDLSPKLSFDYNSINIFDDKHKSKLIAFIKDKLVI
;
A
#
# COMPACT_ATOMS: atom_id res chain seq x y z
N MET A 1 -5.22 -21.91 15.32
CA MET A 1 -5.21 -20.48 15.67
C MET A 1 -6.17 -19.81 14.73
N GLU A 2 -7.20 -19.12 15.22
CA GLU A 2 -8.11 -18.36 14.36
C GLU A 2 -7.30 -17.29 13.62
N ALA A 3 -7.50 -17.19 12.30
CA ALA A 3 -6.84 -16.17 11.49
C ALA A 3 -7.34 -14.79 11.92
N GLY A 4 -6.42 -13.85 12.17
CA GLY A 4 -6.78 -12.49 12.54
C GLY A 4 -7.41 -11.75 11.35
N LEU A 5 -8.28 -10.77 11.63
CA LEU A 5 -8.89 -9.93 10.60
C LEU A 5 -7.83 -9.02 9.96
N VAL A 6 -7.33 -9.36 8.76
CA VAL A 6 -6.33 -8.55 8.04
C VAL A 6 -6.96 -7.79 6.87
N ILE A 7 -7.00 -6.47 6.95
CA ILE A 7 -7.49 -5.60 5.87
C ILE A 7 -6.29 -4.84 5.30
N VAL A 8 -6.14 -4.83 3.99
CA VAL A 8 -5.09 -4.06 3.31
C VAL A 8 -5.71 -2.90 2.55
N ILE A 9 -5.10 -1.72 2.63
CA ILE A 9 -5.52 -0.55 1.85
C ILE A 9 -4.45 -0.25 0.81
N GLU A 10 -4.83 -0.23 -0.46
CA GLU A 10 -3.96 -0.07 -1.61
C GLU A 10 -4.35 1.17 -2.43
N GLY A 11 -3.44 1.62 -3.29
CA GLY A 11 -3.64 2.76 -4.18
C GLY A 11 -2.45 3.69 -4.25
N LEU A 12 -2.54 4.70 -5.13
CA LEU A 12 -1.45 5.61 -5.45
C LEU A 12 -0.87 6.36 -4.23
N ILE A 13 0.34 6.87 -4.40
CA ILE A 13 0.96 7.78 -3.43
C ILE A 13 0.03 8.98 -3.23
N GLY A 14 -0.21 9.37 -1.98
CA GLY A 14 -1.06 10.52 -1.68
C GLY A 14 -2.57 10.26 -1.67
N VAL A 15 -3.07 9.07 -2.04
CA VAL A 15 -4.53 8.79 -2.14
C VAL A 15 -5.31 8.73 -0.82
N GLY A 16 -4.64 8.81 0.34
CA GLY A 16 -5.32 8.89 1.64
C GLY A 16 -5.54 7.55 2.35
N LYS A 17 -4.77 6.54 1.98
CA LYS A 17 -4.72 5.24 2.68
C LYS A 17 -4.60 5.39 4.19
N THR A 18 -3.65 6.22 4.66
CA THR A 18 -3.44 6.49 6.08
C THR A 18 -4.69 7.05 6.76
N THR A 19 -5.41 7.96 6.10
CA THR A 19 -6.67 8.54 6.63
C THR A 19 -7.74 7.47 6.79
N LEU A 20 -7.94 6.64 5.76
CA LEU A 20 -8.90 5.53 5.83
C LEU A 20 -8.49 4.50 6.89
N GLY A 21 -7.20 4.17 6.99
CA GLY A 21 -6.68 3.23 7.97
C GLY A 21 -7.00 3.60 9.41
N HIS A 22 -6.86 4.89 9.77
CA HIS A 22 -7.26 5.38 11.09
C HIS A 22 -8.77 5.30 11.34
N VAL A 23 -9.59 5.54 10.31
CA VAL A 23 -11.06 5.44 10.42
C VAL A 23 -11.47 3.99 10.66
N LEU A 24 -10.97 3.06 9.84
CA LEU A 24 -11.28 1.63 9.97
C LEU A 24 -10.76 1.06 11.30
N SER A 25 -9.60 1.51 11.78
CA SER A 25 -9.04 1.02 13.04
C SER A 25 -9.92 1.35 14.24
N LYS A 26 -10.51 2.56 14.26
CA LYS A 26 -11.48 2.95 15.28
C LYS A 26 -12.78 2.15 15.16
N GLU A 27 -13.27 1.97 13.94
CA GLU A 27 -14.55 1.29 13.68
C GLU A 27 -14.52 -0.21 14.04
N PHE A 28 -13.44 -0.91 13.65
CA PHE A 28 -13.29 -2.35 13.86
C PHE A 28 -12.55 -2.70 15.16
N ASN A 29 -12.08 -1.69 15.90
CA ASN A 29 -11.28 -1.86 17.12
C ASN A 29 -10.08 -2.81 16.92
N ILE A 30 -9.37 -2.66 15.79
CA ILE A 30 -8.13 -3.38 15.47
C ILE A 30 -7.00 -2.39 15.15
N PRO A 31 -5.73 -2.74 15.41
CA PRO A 31 -4.61 -1.85 15.17
C PRO A 31 -4.46 -1.43 13.69
N PHE A 32 -4.08 -0.18 13.47
CA PHE A 32 -3.61 0.32 12.17
C PHE A 32 -2.09 0.36 12.13
N TYR A 33 -1.51 -0.15 11.05
CA TYR A 33 -0.08 -0.15 10.79
C TYR A 33 0.22 0.70 9.55
N SER A 34 0.84 1.85 9.80
CA SER A 34 1.20 2.82 8.77
C SER A 34 2.42 2.38 7.94
N GLU A 35 2.46 2.82 6.69
CA GLU A 35 3.52 2.49 5.73
C GLU A 35 4.89 3.06 6.15
N LEU A 36 4.92 4.32 6.66
CA LEU A 36 6.14 5.06 7.01
C LEU A 36 6.18 5.38 8.51
N ASN A 37 6.62 4.42 9.31
CA ASN A 37 6.75 4.57 10.76
C ASN A 37 8.20 4.48 11.27
N ASN A 38 9.18 4.45 10.37
CA ASN A 38 10.59 4.22 10.69
C ASN A 38 11.49 5.28 10.04
N GLU A 39 12.31 5.97 10.83
CA GLU A 39 13.27 6.98 10.38
C GLU A 39 14.27 6.43 9.37
N PHE A 40 14.70 5.17 9.54
CA PHE A 40 15.61 4.52 8.61
C PHE A 40 14.98 4.37 7.21
N THR A 41 13.73 3.91 7.15
CA THR A 41 12.97 3.81 5.89
C THR A 41 12.77 5.17 5.23
N LEU A 42 12.50 6.23 6.02
CA LEU A 42 12.40 7.59 5.51
C LEU A 42 13.73 8.08 4.92
N SER A 43 14.86 7.80 5.58
CA SER A 43 16.19 8.12 5.06
C SER A 43 16.50 7.37 3.75
N MET A 44 16.10 6.10 3.65
CA MET A 44 16.26 5.32 2.43
C MET A 44 15.40 5.85 1.28
N LEU A 45 14.16 6.28 1.56
CA LEU A 45 13.29 6.92 0.57
C LEU A 45 13.89 8.22 0.02
N ASP A 46 14.43 9.07 0.89
CA ASP A 46 15.10 10.31 0.47
C ASP A 46 16.27 10.03 -0.49
N LYS A 47 17.08 9.00 -0.19
CA LYS A 47 18.16 8.55 -1.07
C LYS A 47 17.64 8.00 -2.40
N PHE A 48 16.55 7.24 -2.37
CA PHE A 48 15.89 6.72 -3.57
C PHE A 48 15.39 7.82 -4.50
N TYR A 49 14.74 8.86 -3.97
CA TYR A 49 14.27 9.94 -4.83
C TYR A 49 15.41 10.76 -5.43
N LYS A 50 16.59 10.80 -4.78
CA LYS A 50 17.80 11.46 -5.29
C LYS A 50 18.57 10.62 -6.33
N ASP A 51 18.60 9.30 -6.17
CA ASP A 51 19.29 8.37 -7.09
C ASP A 51 18.56 7.02 -7.13
N LYS A 52 17.57 6.91 -8.02
CA LYS A 52 16.77 5.68 -8.16
C LYS A 52 17.64 4.50 -8.61
N SER A 53 18.57 4.70 -9.54
CA SER A 53 19.42 3.64 -10.07
C SER A 53 20.27 2.97 -8.99
N ARG A 54 20.75 3.73 -8.00
CA ARG A 54 21.53 3.15 -6.90
C ARG A 54 20.68 2.51 -5.80
N TRP A 55 19.50 3.07 -5.53
CA TRP A 55 18.75 2.81 -4.30
C TRP A 55 17.44 2.05 -4.50
N ALA A 56 16.90 1.94 -5.72
CA ALA A 56 15.61 1.31 -6.00
C ALA A 56 15.52 -0.09 -5.40
N PHE A 57 16.46 -0.98 -5.73
CA PHE A 57 16.46 -2.34 -5.20
C PHE A 57 16.56 -2.37 -3.67
N LEU A 58 17.49 -1.60 -3.08
CA LEU A 58 17.68 -1.54 -1.63
C LEU A 58 16.41 -1.08 -0.89
N VAL A 59 15.72 -0.08 -1.42
CA VAL A 59 14.46 0.42 -0.84
C VAL A 59 13.36 -0.62 -0.93
N GLN A 60 13.22 -1.32 -2.06
CA GLN A 60 12.23 -2.38 -2.20
C GLN A 60 12.48 -3.54 -1.23
N ILE A 61 13.73 -3.98 -1.05
CA ILE A 61 14.07 -5.02 -0.06
C ILE A 61 13.80 -4.55 1.38
N ASN A 62 14.11 -3.29 1.70
CA ASN A 62 13.78 -2.74 3.02
C ASN A 62 12.26 -2.72 3.26
N PHE A 63 11.45 -2.32 2.27
CA PHE A 63 9.99 -2.35 2.39
C PHE A 63 9.47 -3.78 2.63
N LEU A 64 9.94 -4.77 1.87
CA LEU A 64 9.56 -6.17 2.10
C LEU A 64 9.83 -6.60 3.55
N ASN A 65 11.03 -6.30 4.07
CA ASN A 65 11.41 -6.63 5.44
C ASN A 65 10.51 -5.95 6.48
N GLU A 66 10.23 -4.65 6.31
CA GLU A 66 9.35 -3.92 7.22
C GLU A 66 7.90 -4.44 7.16
N ARG A 67 7.36 -4.71 5.96
CA ARG A 67 6.02 -5.33 5.81
C ARG A 67 5.94 -6.69 6.46
N PHE A 68 6.96 -7.52 6.28
CA PHE A 68 6.99 -8.85 6.89
C PHE A 68 7.05 -8.78 8.43
N LYS A 69 7.73 -7.80 9.02
CA LYS A 69 7.67 -7.53 10.47
C LYS A 69 6.26 -7.15 10.93
N LEU A 70 5.54 -6.33 10.15
CA LEU A 70 4.15 -5.95 10.46
C LEU A 70 3.22 -7.16 10.40
N ILE A 71 3.32 -7.97 9.35
CA ILE A 71 2.55 -9.22 9.20
C ILE A 71 2.78 -10.15 10.41
N LYS A 72 4.05 -10.36 10.80
CA LYS A 72 4.38 -11.14 12.01
C LYS A 72 3.80 -10.56 13.30
N SER A 73 3.67 -9.24 13.38
CA SER A 73 3.08 -8.57 14.55
C SER A 73 1.57 -8.74 14.59
N ILE A 74 0.90 -8.72 13.45
CA ILE A 74 -0.55 -8.96 13.33
C ILE A 74 -0.93 -10.37 13.79
N PHE A 75 -0.08 -11.37 13.58
CA PHE A 75 -0.33 -12.72 14.14
C PHE A 75 -0.40 -12.79 15.65
N LYS A 76 0.12 -11.77 16.34
CA LYS A 76 0.07 -11.68 17.81
C LYS A 76 -1.15 -10.91 18.30
N THR A 77 -1.97 -10.38 17.39
CA THR A 77 -3.18 -9.58 17.69
C THR A 77 -4.43 -10.27 17.13
N LYS A 78 -5.60 -9.64 17.29
CA LYS A 78 -6.87 -10.11 16.71
C LYS A 78 -7.03 -9.76 15.22
N GLY A 79 -6.05 -9.10 14.62
CA GLY A 79 -6.15 -8.53 13.27
C GLY A 79 -5.37 -7.23 13.13
N GLY A 80 -5.39 -6.65 11.93
CA GLY A 80 -4.72 -5.40 11.61
C GLY A 80 -5.16 -4.80 10.29
N ILE A 81 -5.11 -3.47 10.21
CA ILE A 81 -5.26 -2.72 8.97
C ILE A 81 -3.89 -2.25 8.52
N LEU A 82 -3.51 -2.58 7.29
CA LEU A 82 -2.22 -2.24 6.71
C LEU A 82 -2.36 -1.12 5.67
N ASP A 83 -1.56 -0.06 5.82
CA ASP A 83 -1.33 0.94 4.76
C ASP A 83 -0.33 0.35 3.75
N ARG A 84 -0.86 -0.10 2.61
CA ARG A 84 -0.22 -1.03 1.66
C ARG A 84 0.06 -2.41 2.22
N SER A 85 0.37 -3.33 1.33
CA SER A 85 0.71 -4.70 1.66
C SER A 85 1.98 -5.15 0.97
N ILE A 86 2.57 -6.23 1.48
CA ILE A 86 3.69 -6.90 0.82
C ILE A 86 3.34 -7.36 -0.62
N TYR A 87 2.04 -7.57 -0.91
CA TYR A 87 1.55 -7.89 -2.24
C TYR A 87 1.57 -6.65 -3.15
N GLY A 88 1.17 -5.50 -2.63
CA GLY A 88 1.20 -4.21 -3.33
C GLY A 88 2.60 -3.69 -3.59
N ASP A 89 3.60 -4.03 -2.76
CA ASP A 89 5.01 -3.65 -2.99
C ASP A 89 5.54 -4.19 -4.34
N ARG A 90 5.00 -5.33 -4.81
CA ARG A 90 5.36 -5.91 -6.13
C ARG A 90 5.05 -4.96 -7.29
N VAL A 91 4.01 -4.12 -7.17
CA VAL A 91 3.65 -3.10 -8.16
C VAL A 91 4.80 -2.12 -8.37
N PHE A 92 5.40 -1.65 -7.27
CA PHE A 92 6.53 -0.73 -7.30
C PHE A 92 7.79 -1.39 -7.87
N ALA A 93 8.12 -2.59 -7.39
CA ALA A 93 9.30 -3.31 -7.86
C ALA A 93 9.21 -3.64 -9.35
N SER A 94 8.02 -4.02 -9.85
CA SER A 94 7.80 -4.27 -11.29
C SER A 94 8.03 -3.01 -12.12
N LEU A 95 7.45 -1.86 -11.73
CA LEU A 95 7.64 -0.62 -12.47
C LEU A 95 9.12 -0.19 -12.50
N LEU A 96 9.82 -0.33 -11.38
CA LEU A 96 11.22 0.03 -11.27
C LEU A 96 12.12 -0.88 -12.12
N ASN A 97 11.75 -2.16 -12.27
CA ASN A 97 12.42 -3.07 -13.19
C ASN A 97 12.16 -2.70 -14.66
N ASP A 98 10.91 -2.49 -15.04
CA ASP A 98 10.55 -2.04 -16.40
C ASP A 98 11.23 -0.72 -16.79
N SER A 99 11.44 0.16 -15.82
CA SER A 99 12.11 1.45 -15.99
C SER A 99 13.64 1.38 -15.96
N GLY A 100 14.23 0.18 -15.78
CA GLY A 100 15.68 -0.03 -15.73
C GLY A 100 16.38 0.43 -14.45
N TYR A 101 15.64 0.76 -13.39
CA TYR A 101 16.21 1.12 -12.08
C TYR A 101 16.50 -0.11 -11.19
N ILE A 102 15.86 -1.24 -11.50
CA ILE A 102 16.14 -2.55 -10.91
C ILE A 102 16.49 -3.48 -12.07
N SER A 103 17.63 -4.16 -12.00
CA SER A 103 18.02 -5.14 -13.01
C SER A 103 17.14 -6.39 -12.97
N ASN A 104 17.15 -7.20 -14.04
CA ASN A 104 16.37 -8.44 -14.06
C ASN A 104 16.83 -9.45 -12.99
N ASP A 105 18.12 -9.50 -12.69
CA ASP A 105 18.66 -10.36 -11.63
C ASP A 105 18.20 -9.88 -10.24
N GLU A 106 18.26 -8.58 -9.98
CA GLU A 106 17.73 -7.99 -8.74
C GLU A 106 16.23 -8.21 -8.61
N TYR A 107 15.47 -8.04 -9.69
CA TYR A 107 14.03 -8.25 -9.68
C TYR A 107 13.69 -9.73 -9.43
N LYS A 108 14.44 -10.66 -10.01
CA LYS A 108 14.31 -12.09 -9.72
C LYS A 108 14.57 -12.39 -8.24
N ILE A 109 15.68 -11.88 -7.69
CA ILE A 109 16.01 -12.03 -6.25
C ILE A 109 14.89 -11.45 -5.37
N TYR A 110 14.34 -10.29 -5.75
CA TYR A 110 13.22 -9.68 -5.05
C TYR A 110 11.98 -10.59 -5.05
N LEU A 111 11.62 -11.16 -6.21
CA LEU A 111 10.46 -12.07 -6.32
C LEU A 111 10.67 -13.35 -5.52
N ASP A 112 11.83 -13.99 -5.63
CA ASP A 112 12.15 -15.19 -4.86
C ASP A 112 12.07 -14.91 -3.35
N LEU A 113 12.56 -13.76 -2.89
CA LEU A 113 12.46 -13.35 -1.49
C LEU A 113 11.01 -13.10 -1.05
N LEU A 114 10.24 -12.40 -1.88
CA LEU A 114 8.82 -12.14 -1.65
C LEU A 114 8.04 -13.45 -1.48
N ASP A 115 8.22 -14.40 -2.41
CA ASP A 115 7.51 -15.67 -2.40
C ASP A 115 7.84 -16.47 -1.13
N ASN A 116 9.12 -16.54 -0.75
CA ASN A 116 9.54 -17.18 0.51
C ASN A 116 8.90 -16.52 1.75
N MET A 117 8.76 -15.20 1.78
CA MET A 117 8.10 -14.51 2.89
C MET A 117 6.59 -14.77 2.92
N LEU A 118 5.96 -14.90 1.76
CA LEU A 118 4.52 -15.12 1.63
C LEU A 118 4.09 -16.52 2.13
N GLU A 119 4.98 -17.52 2.09
CA GLU A 119 4.74 -18.83 2.72
C GLU A 119 4.44 -18.73 4.23
N HIS A 120 4.88 -17.65 4.86
CA HIS A 120 4.70 -17.39 6.28
C HIS A 120 3.69 -16.26 6.56
N SER A 121 2.89 -15.88 5.57
CA SER A 121 1.90 -14.80 5.66
C SER A 121 0.46 -15.33 5.63
N GLN A 122 -0.47 -14.62 6.27
CA GLN A 122 -1.90 -14.85 6.06
C GLN A 122 -2.36 -13.96 4.91
N LYS A 123 -3.24 -14.50 4.08
CA LYS A 123 -3.94 -13.70 3.08
C LYS A 123 -4.83 -12.68 3.79
N PRO A 124 -4.95 -11.45 3.27
CA PRO A 124 -5.92 -10.50 3.78
C PRO A 124 -7.33 -11.07 3.63
N VAL A 125 -8.25 -10.62 4.48
CA VAL A 125 -9.68 -10.93 4.33
C VAL A 125 -10.36 -9.98 3.33
N LEU A 126 -9.73 -8.84 3.06
CA LEU A 126 -10.23 -7.79 2.18
C LEU A 126 -9.09 -6.90 1.71
N MET A 127 -9.03 -6.64 0.41
CA MET A 127 -8.28 -5.53 -0.17
C MET A 127 -9.21 -4.36 -0.50
N ILE A 128 -8.92 -3.19 0.07
CA ILE A 128 -9.56 -1.93 -0.29
C ILE A 128 -8.62 -1.15 -1.19
N TYR A 129 -9.00 -0.95 -2.45
CA TYR A 129 -8.29 -0.11 -3.40
C TYR A 129 -8.92 1.29 -3.43
N LEU A 130 -8.10 2.30 -3.17
CA LEU A 130 -8.48 3.69 -3.35
C LEU A 130 -8.03 4.15 -4.72
N ASP A 131 -9.01 4.33 -5.60
CA ASP A 131 -8.80 4.81 -6.96
C ASP A 131 -8.76 6.34 -6.96
N CYS A 132 -7.76 6.92 -7.63
CA CYS A 132 -7.67 8.34 -7.85
C CYS A 132 -6.90 8.66 -9.13
N SER A 133 -7.26 9.76 -9.78
CA SER A 133 -6.48 10.26 -10.91
C SER A 133 -5.07 10.69 -10.47
N VAL A 134 -4.12 10.65 -11.41
CA VAL A 134 -2.76 11.15 -11.19
C VAL A 134 -2.77 12.64 -10.81
N ASP A 135 -3.64 13.44 -11.43
CA ASP A 135 -3.78 14.87 -11.10
C ASP A 135 -4.14 15.08 -9.63
N GLU A 136 -5.06 14.28 -9.09
CA GLU A 136 -5.46 14.38 -7.69
C GLU A 136 -4.36 13.88 -6.76
N ALA A 137 -3.66 12.80 -7.13
CA ALA A 137 -2.50 12.32 -6.39
C ALA A 137 -1.40 13.40 -6.30
N GLU A 138 -1.04 14.04 -7.42
CA GLU A 138 -0.06 15.12 -7.47
C GLU A 138 -0.46 16.31 -6.60
N ARG A 139 -1.71 16.75 -6.70
CA ARG A 139 -2.26 17.85 -5.89
C ARG A 139 -2.08 17.55 -4.40
N ARG A 140 -2.34 16.32 -3.97
CA ARG A 140 -2.26 15.92 -2.56
C ARG A 140 -0.83 15.71 -2.07
N ILE A 141 0.05 15.18 -2.91
CA ILE A 141 1.48 15.08 -2.62
C ILE A 141 2.03 16.49 -2.35
N LYS A 142 1.72 17.45 -3.23
CA LYS A 142 2.10 18.86 -3.06
C LYS A 142 1.55 19.45 -1.75
N ASN A 143 0.27 19.25 -1.45
CA ASN A 143 -0.36 19.77 -0.23
C ASN A 143 0.24 19.18 1.06
N ARG A 144 0.69 17.91 1.05
CA ARG A 144 1.29 17.26 2.22
C ARG A 144 2.71 17.73 2.52
N ASN A 145 3.38 18.33 1.53
CA ASN A 145 4.68 18.98 1.66
C ASN A 145 5.78 18.11 2.34
N ARG A 146 5.85 16.82 1.97
CA ARG A 146 6.98 15.97 2.38
C ARG A 146 8.17 16.27 1.49
N SER A 147 9.29 16.70 2.09
CA SER A 147 10.48 17.14 1.35
C SER A 147 10.97 16.13 0.32
N PHE A 148 11.01 14.85 0.66
CA PHE A 148 11.45 13.76 -0.23
C PHE A 148 10.47 13.41 -1.35
N GLU A 149 9.22 13.88 -1.31
CA GLU A 149 8.25 13.69 -2.41
C GLU A 149 8.27 14.85 -3.42
N THR A 150 9.09 15.88 -3.14
CA THR A 150 9.27 17.02 -4.03
C THR A 150 10.00 16.55 -5.29
N GLY A 151 9.35 16.67 -6.45
CA GLY A 151 9.94 16.28 -7.73
C GLY A 151 9.74 14.82 -8.11
N ILE A 152 8.74 14.12 -7.53
CA ILE A 152 8.26 12.87 -8.12
C ILE A 152 7.77 13.17 -9.55
N PRO A 153 8.33 12.52 -10.60
CA PRO A 153 7.89 12.75 -11.98
C PRO A 153 6.46 12.27 -12.18
N ARG A 154 5.71 12.96 -13.02
CA ARG A 154 4.34 12.60 -13.36
C ARG A 154 4.28 11.23 -14.03
N GLU A 155 5.23 10.95 -14.92
CA GLU A 155 5.33 9.69 -15.66
C GLU A 155 5.49 8.49 -14.71
N TYR A 156 6.17 8.71 -13.56
CA TYR A 156 6.29 7.67 -12.53
C TYR A 156 4.95 7.40 -11.83
N LEU A 157 4.15 8.44 -11.58
CA LEU A 157 2.81 8.27 -11.02
C LEU A 157 1.84 7.62 -12.02
N GLU A 158 1.94 7.98 -13.30
CA GLU A 158 1.16 7.36 -14.38
C GLU A 158 1.50 5.87 -14.51
N GLY A 159 2.78 5.51 -14.56
CA GLY A 159 3.21 4.11 -14.59
C GLY A 159 2.79 3.32 -13.36
N LEU A 160 2.84 3.92 -12.17
CA LEU A 160 2.32 3.29 -10.95
C LEU A 160 0.80 3.07 -11.04
N ASN A 161 0.07 4.03 -11.60
CA ASN A 161 -1.38 3.94 -11.74
C ASN A 161 -1.77 2.76 -12.64
N GLU A 162 -1.14 2.67 -13.81
CA GLU A 162 -1.37 1.58 -14.76
C GLU A 162 -1.06 0.21 -14.14
N LYS A 163 0.08 0.10 -13.44
CA LYS A 163 0.45 -1.13 -12.74
C LYS A 163 -0.51 -1.48 -11.62
N TYR A 164 -1.02 -0.49 -10.89
CA TYR A 164 -2.02 -0.71 -9.84
C TYR A 164 -3.36 -1.17 -10.40
N LEU A 165 -3.83 -0.59 -11.51
CA LEU A 165 -5.07 -1.02 -12.17
C LEU A 165 -4.94 -2.45 -12.70
N SER A 166 -3.83 -2.77 -13.38
CA SER A 166 -3.54 -4.12 -13.86
C SER A 166 -3.47 -5.15 -12.72
N TRP A 167 -2.81 -4.78 -11.62
CA TRP A 167 -2.73 -5.63 -10.43
C TRP A 167 -4.10 -5.77 -9.76
N TYR A 168 -4.88 -4.70 -9.65
CA TYR A 168 -6.23 -4.74 -9.10
C TYR A 168 -7.10 -5.72 -9.88
N ASP A 169 -7.08 -5.68 -11.22
CA ASP A 169 -7.88 -6.57 -12.07
C ASP A 169 -7.50 -8.04 -11.89
N SER A 170 -6.20 -8.33 -11.86
CA SER A 170 -5.67 -9.69 -11.69
C SER A 170 -5.66 -10.20 -10.24
N TYR A 171 -5.91 -9.35 -9.25
CA TYR A 171 -5.91 -9.73 -7.84
C TYR A 171 -7.02 -10.75 -7.51
N ASP A 172 -6.62 -11.88 -6.93
CA ASP A 172 -7.49 -13.02 -6.58
C ASP A 172 -7.26 -13.57 -5.16
N LEU A 173 -6.42 -12.91 -4.35
CA LEU A 173 -6.03 -13.43 -3.04
C LEU A 173 -7.14 -13.32 -1.98
N SER A 174 -8.05 -12.38 -2.14
CA SER A 174 -9.18 -12.11 -1.25
C SER A 174 -10.26 -11.29 -1.97
N PRO A 175 -11.46 -11.10 -1.38
CA PRO A 175 -12.40 -10.10 -1.86
C PRO A 175 -11.72 -8.72 -2.02
N LYS A 176 -12.06 -8.01 -3.09
CA LYS A 176 -11.56 -6.66 -3.37
C LYS A 176 -12.69 -5.67 -3.50
N LEU A 177 -12.45 -4.44 -3.03
CA LEU A 177 -13.33 -3.29 -3.17
C LEU A 177 -12.55 -2.14 -3.77
N SER A 178 -13.14 -1.46 -4.76
CA SER A 178 -12.60 -0.20 -5.28
C SER A 178 -13.51 0.94 -4.84
N PHE A 179 -12.90 2.04 -4.45
CA PHE A 179 -13.59 3.29 -4.21
C PHE A 179 -12.90 4.41 -4.97
N ASP A 180 -13.67 5.10 -5.81
CA ASP A 180 -13.23 6.39 -6.34
C ASP A 180 -13.15 7.37 -5.17
N TYR A 181 -11.94 7.83 -4.88
CA TYR A 181 -11.67 8.78 -3.81
C TYR A 181 -12.51 10.06 -3.96
N ASN A 182 -12.75 10.54 -5.19
CA ASN A 182 -13.54 11.75 -5.43
C ASN A 182 -15.02 11.57 -5.09
N SER A 183 -15.51 10.34 -5.14
CA SER A 183 -16.89 10.00 -4.81
C SER A 183 -17.13 9.87 -3.30
N ILE A 184 -16.07 9.78 -2.48
CA ILE A 184 -16.16 9.54 -1.03
C ILE A 184 -15.42 10.62 -0.24
N ASN A 185 -16.20 11.46 0.43
CA ASN A 185 -15.67 12.35 1.45
C ASN A 185 -15.64 11.63 2.81
N ILE A 186 -14.48 11.10 3.19
CA ILE A 186 -14.32 10.41 4.48
C ILE A 186 -14.45 11.32 5.72
N PHE A 187 -14.41 12.65 5.51
CA PHE A 187 -14.63 13.64 6.56
C PHE A 187 -16.11 14.00 6.73
N ASP A 188 -16.98 13.61 5.80
CA ASP A 188 -18.42 13.71 5.94
C ASP A 188 -18.96 12.45 6.64
N ASP A 189 -19.70 12.63 7.74
CA ASP A 189 -20.17 11.51 8.56
C ASP A 189 -21.12 10.57 7.80
N LYS A 190 -21.98 11.11 6.92
CA LYS A 190 -22.93 10.31 6.15
C LYS A 190 -22.21 9.46 5.11
N HIS A 191 -21.23 10.03 4.42
CA HIS A 191 -20.40 9.31 3.44
C HIS A 191 -19.54 8.25 4.12
N LYS A 192 -18.90 8.60 5.25
CA LYS A 192 -18.13 7.67 6.07
C LYS A 192 -18.98 6.49 6.56
N SER A 193 -20.17 6.73 7.13
CA SER A 193 -21.04 5.66 7.60
C SER A 193 -21.49 4.72 6.48
N LYS A 194 -21.78 5.25 5.28
CA LYS A 194 -22.10 4.42 4.09
C LYS A 194 -20.92 3.56 3.67
N LEU A 195 -19.71 4.13 3.62
CA LEU A 195 -18.48 3.40 3.31
C LEU A 195 -18.27 2.25 4.30
N ILE A 196 -18.37 2.54 5.59
CA ILE A 196 -18.22 1.53 6.65
C ILE A 196 -19.25 0.42 6.52
N ALA A 197 -20.53 0.76 6.30
CA ALA A 197 -21.59 -0.24 6.14
C ALA A 197 -21.31 -1.18 4.96
N PHE A 198 -20.84 -0.62 3.84
CA PHE A 198 -20.48 -1.41 2.67
C PHE A 198 -19.26 -2.31 2.89
N ILE A 199 -18.26 -1.85 3.65
CA ILE A 199 -17.11 -2.68 4.05
C ILE A 199 -17.56 -3.82 4.96
N LYS A 200 -18.45 -3.55 5.94
CA LYS A 200 -18.98 -4.59 6.85
C LYS A 200 -19.76 -5.67 6.11
N ASP A 201 -20.63 -5.28 5.18
CA ASP A 201 -21.36 -6.21 4.30
C ASP A 201 -20.41 -7.16 3.57
N LYS A 202 -19.29 -6.65 3.07
CA LYS A 202 -18.27 -7.43 2.36
C LYS A 202 -17.43 -8.33 3.25
N LEU A 203 -17.25 -7.95 4.51
CA LEU A 203 -16.58 -8.78 5.51
C LEU A 203 -17.49 -9.86 6.09
N VAL A 204 -18.81 -9.80 5.81
CA VAL A 204 -19.84 -10.66 6.41
C VAL A 204 -19.83 -10.54 7.96
N ILE A 205 -19.70 -9.30 8.46
CA ILE A 205 -19.69 -8.94 9.89
C ILE A 205 -20.84 -7.99 10.20
#